data_AF-A0ABD2ZWA1-F1
#
_entry.id   AF-A0ABD2ZWA1-F1
#
_cell.length_a   1.000
_cell.length_b   1.000
_cell.length_c   1.000
_cell.angle_alpha   90.00
_cell.angle_beta   90.00
_cell.angle_gamma   90.00
#
_symmetry.space_group_name_H-M   'P 1'
#
loop_
_entity.id
_entity.type
_entity.pdbx_description
1 polymer ?
#
loop_
_entity_poly.entity_id
_entity_poly.type
_entity_poly.pdbx_seq_one_letter_code
_entity_poly.pdbx_strand_id
1 'polypeptide(L)'
;MRLLFQKPTTILINNFKAFHNFPSFSSSSSSTSRITGSSSLMATASNPKPPWASPPMIDNSVGVARKCWLKFKKESTLTLYSPLVVSMASGNLKLDTFRHYISQDVYFLKAFAQAYALAAECADDDDAKIGISQMRKSVLEKLKMHDSFVQEWGTDPVKESTINPATVKYTDFLLATASGKVECVKAPGKLVTPFEKTKVAAYTLGAITPCIRLYAVLGKELQALIDGSESTHRYKKWIDNYYSEGFQASALQTEDLLEKLSVTLTGEELAIVEKLYHRAMKLELEFFLAQPLVQQTVVPLSKQHKKMEDRLMIFSGFDLTFTEVDSSAILAEIAIITAPKSDQNQPENQIARMLSADLRKTWGVLSNEYTEEYEHCIDTILVTDRADNFDYDRLRKALEQVSDFERRANLRVIESGVLKGLNLEDIKRAGERLILQDGCTDFFKSIIGDENLNVNVHVLSYCWCADLIRSAFFAGGLNVLNVHTNEFTYENSLSTGEIVKKVESPFDKVQAFSNILQNYSNDRRNLTVYIGDTVGDLLCLLEADVGIVIGSSSSLRRLGRHFGVTFVPLFSGVVEKQKGCVEGNSTIWKGLSGILYTVSSWAEINAFVLGQ
;
A
#
# COMPACT_ATOMS: atom_id res chain seq x y z
N MET A 1 14.77 -11.30 3.46
CA MET A 1 15.87 -11.38 2.47
C MET A 1 15.95 -12.68 1.67
N ARG A 2 15.42 -13.84 2.11
CA ARG A 2 15.33 -15.06 1.25
C ARG A 2 14.60 -14.88 -0.09
N LEU A 3 13.81 -13.81 -0.25
CA LEU A 3 13.04 -13.49 -1.46
C LEU A 3 13.82 -12.66 -2.50
N LEU A 4 15.02 -12.16 -2.18
CA LEU A 4 15.84 -11.34 -3.09
C LEU A 4 16.53 -12.16 -4.20
N PHE A 5 16.61 -13.49 -4.07
CA PHE A 5 17.40 -14.33 -4.97
C PHE A 5 16.57 -15.24 -5.91
N GLN A 6 15.23 -15.19 -5.85
CA GLN A 6 14.37 -16.06 -6.68
C GLN A 6 13.70 -15.37 -7.89
N LYS A 7 13.73 -14.04 -8.00
CA LYS A 7 13.30 -13.36 -9.23
C LYS A 7 14.54 -13.00 -10.04
N PRO A 8 14.67 -13.46 -11.30
CA PRO A 8 15.80 -13.04 -12.12
C PRO A 8 15.66 -11.55 -12.40
N THR A 9 16.76 -10.81 -12.26
CA THR A 9 16.96 -9.38 -12.54
C THR A 9 16.70 -8.99 -14.01
N THR A 10 15.94 -9.81 -14.75
CA THR A 10 15.74 -9.76 -16.21
C THR A 10 15.10 -8.47 -16.70
N ILE A 11 14.27 -7.81 -15.88
CA ILE A 11 13.59 -6.55 -16.26
C ILE A 11 14.58 -5.38 -16.32
N LEU A 12 15.52 -5.30 -15.37
CA LEU A 12 16.62 -4.32 -15.42
C LEU A 12 17.62 -4.68 -16.54
N ILE A 13 17.92 -5.97 -16.74
CA ILE A 13 18.81 -6.44 -17.80
C ILE A 13 18.30 -6.04 -19.19
N ASN A 14 17.01 -6.12 -19.46
CA ASN A 14 16.45 -5.75 -20.78
C ASN A 14 16.46 -4.23 -20.99
N ASN A 15 16.15 -3.44 -19.95
CA ASN A 15 16.18 -1.98 -20.02
C ASN A 15 17.60 -1.39 -20.02
N PHE A 16 18.60 -2.10 -19.50
CA PHE A 16 20.01 -1.66 -19.52
C PHE A 16 20.75 -2.11 -20.78
N LYS A 17 20.48 -3.34 -21.28
CA LYS A 17 21.04 -3.84 -22.55
C LYS A 17 20.58 -3.05 -23.77
N ALA A 18 19.34 -2.54 -23.76
CA ALA A 18 18.80 -1.71 -24.83
C ALA A 18 19.59 -0.41 -25.08
N PHE A 19 20.40 0.06 -24.12
CA PHE A 19 21.14 1.33 -24.22
C PHE A 19 22.61 1.19 -24.66
N HIS A 20 23.19 0.00 -24.64
CA HIS A 20 24.62 -0.18 -24.93
C HIS A 20 24.95 -0.84 -26.28
N ASN A 21 23.99 -0.98 -27.21
CA ASN A 21 24.22 -1.56 -28.55
C ASN A 21 25.09 -2.83 -28.54
N PHE A 22 24.82 -3.76 -27.63
CA PHE A 22 25.42 -5.10 -27.69
C PHE A 22 24.56 -6.02 -28.57
N PRO A 23 25.16 -6.76 -29.53
CA PRO A 23 24.39 -7.66 -30.38
C PRO A 23 23.71 -8.76 -29.55
N SER A 24 22.43 -8.97 -29.82
CA SER A 24 21.60 -10.01 -29.23
C SER A 24 22.10 -11.40 -29.65
N PHE A 25 22.64 -12.18 -28.72
CA PHE A 25 22.86 -13.61 -28.95
C PHE A 25 21.61 -14.39 -28.54
N SER A 26 20.93 -14.97 -29.53
CA SER A 26 19.95 -16.03 -29.37
C SER A 26 20.67 -17.35 -29.10
N SER A 27 20.39 -17.99 -27.96
CA SER A 27 20.86 -19.35 -27.71
C SER A 27 19.93 -20.34 -28.44
N SER A 28 20.33 -20.78 -29.63
CA SER A 28 19.78 -21.95 -30.28
C SER A 28 20.40 -23.21 -29.68
N SER A 29 19.62 -24.05 -29.01
CA SER A 29 20.01 -25.42 -28.70
C SER A 29 18.95 -26.38 -29.24
N SER A 30 19.24 -26.95 -30.41
CA SER A 30 18.53 -28.11 -30.95
C SER A 30 19.49 -29.29 -31.02
N SER A 31 19.22 -30.32 -30.22
CA SER A 31 19.60 -31.70 -30.53
C SER A 31 18.79 -32.66 -29.66
N THR A 32 17.78 -33.25 -30.29
CA THR A 32 17.06 -34.44 -29.85
C THR A 32 17.91 -35.69 -30.02
N SER A 33 17.95 -36.56 -29.00
CA SER A 33 17.94 -38.00 -29.20
C SER A 33 17.18 -38.67 -28.04
N ARG A 34 16.21 -39.52 -28.41
CA ARG A 34 15.49 -40.45 -27.52
C ARG A 34 16.36 -41.67 -27.26
N ILE A 35 16.18 -42.34 -26.12
CA ILE A 35 15.86 -43.78 -26.01
C ILE A 35 15.55 -44.15 -24.53
N THR A 36 14.34 -44.66 -24.35
CA THR A 36 13.72 -45.59 -23.38
C THR A 36 14.35 -45.94 -22.02
N GLY A 37 13.51 -46.00 -20.98
CA GLY A 37 13.69 -46.83 -19.78
C GLY A 37 12.53 -46.68 -18.79
N SER A 38 11.87 -47.78 -18.41
CA SER A 38 10.62 -47.86 -17.66
C SER A 38 10.77 -47.94 -16.12
N SER A 39 9.65 -47.67 -15.44
CA SER A 39 9.11 -48.35 -14.24
C SER A 39 9.20 -47.69 -12.84
N SER A 40 7.98 -47.48 -12.31
CA SER A 40 7.43 -47.72 -10.96
C SER A 40 7.79 -46.88 -9.73
N LEU A 41 6.75 -46.13 -9.28
CA LEU A 41 6.12 -46.12 -7.94
C LEU A 41 6.98 -46.00 -6.67
N MET A 42 6.77 -44.92 -5.91
CA MET A 42 6.13 -44.97 -4.58
C MET A 42 5.74 -43.58 -4.07
N ALA A 43 4.61 -43.53 -3.38
CA ALA A 43 3.97 -42.35 -2.79
C ALA A 43 4.63 -41.92 -1.46
N THR A 44 4.51 -40.64 -1.08
CA THR A 44 3.94 -40.17 0.20
C THR A 44 4.12 -38.66 0.45
N ALA A 45 3.15 -38.11 1.19
CA ALA A 45 3.16 -36.88 1.99
C ALA A 45 3.07 -35.50 1.28
N SER A 46 1.83 -35.03 1.17
CA SER A 46 1.45 -33.63 0.99
C SER A 46 1.82 -32.79 2.22
N ASN A 47 2.63 -31.74 2.01
CA ASN A 47 2.84 -30.64 2.96
C ASN A 47 2.22 -29.33 2.43
N PRO A 48 1.71 -28.45 3.32
CA PRO A 48 0.90 -27.29 2.97
C PRO A 48 1.74 -26.15 2.37
N LYS A 49 1.23 -25.53 1.30
CA LYS A 49 1.84 -24.34 0.66
C LYS A 49 1.80 -23.12 1.60
N PRO A 50 2.90 -22.37 1.77
CA PRO A 50 2.90 -21.10 2.49
C PRO A 50 2.31 -19.94 1.63
N PRO A 51 1.69 -18.91 2.25
CA PRO A 51 1.00 -17.84 1.54
C PRO A 51 1.98 -16.74 1.12
N TRP A 52 2.47 -16.80 -0.11
CA TRP A 52 3.12 -15.67 -0.78
C TRP A 52 2.49 -15.49 -2.16
N ALA A 53 1.58 -14.52 -2.26
CA ALA A 53 1.15 -14.01 -3.55
C ALA A 53 2.14 -12.89 -3.93
N SER A 54 2.86 -13.10 -5.04
CA SER A 54 3.46 -12.01 -5.80
C SER A 54 2.37 -11.00 -6.19
N PRO A 55 2.69 -9.73 -6.51
CA PRO A 55 1.72 -8.85 -7.16
C PRO A 55 1.16 -9.60 -8.36
N PRO A 56 -0.17 -9.66 -8.55
CA PRO A 56 -0.71 -10.41 -9.66
C PRO A 56 -0.20 -9.73 -10.94
N MET A 57 0.67 -10.43 -11.67
CA MET A 57 0.55 -10.41 -13.13
C MET A 57 -0.93 -10.61 -13.37
N ILE A 58 -1.60 -9.62 -13.98
CA ILE A 58 -3.03 -9.68 -14.24
C ILE A 58 -3.22 -10.90 -15.14
N ASP A 59 -3.56 -12.00 -14.50
CA ASP A 59 -3.93 -13.23 -15.17
C ASP A 59 -5.21 -12.89 -15.92
N ASN A 60 -5.22 -13.14 -17.23
CA ASN A 60 -6.41 -12.95 -18.06
C ASN A 60 -7.57 -13.87 -17.61
N SER A 61 -7.36 -14.74 -16.62
CA SER A 61 -8.39 -15.53 -15.92
C SER A 61 -9.16 -14.77 -14.83
N VAL A 62 -8.76 -13.55 -14.47
CA VAL A 62 -9.43 -12.77 -13.40
C VAL A 62 -10.58 -11.94 -13.97
N GLY A 63 -11.80 -12.18 -13.49
CA GLY A 63 -13.01 -11.47 -13.90
C GLY A 63 -12.94 -9.94 -13.75
N VAL A 64 -13.71 -9.24 -14.59
CA VAL A 64 -13.71 -7.76 -14.73
C VAL A 64 -13.94 -7.06 -13.39
N ALA A 65 -14.90 -7.55 -12.60
CA ALA A 65 -15.22 -6.98 -11.29
C ALA A 65 -14.02 -7.02 -10.34
N ARG A 66 -13.36 -8.18 -10.24
CA ARG A 66 -12.18 -8.38 -9.38
C ARG A 66 -10.98 -7.56 -9.85
N LYS A 67 -10.77 -7.46 -11.16
CA LYS A 67 -9.72 -6.61 -11.74
C LYS A 67 -9.94 -5.13 -11.39
N CYS A 68 -11.17 -4.64 -11.52
CA CYS A 68 -11.52 -3.26 -11.15
C CYS A 68 -11.36 -3.02 -9.64
N TRP A 69 -11.83 -3.95 -8.80
CA TRP A 69 -11.68 -3.84 -7.34
C TRP A 69 -10.20 -3.75 -6.90
N LEU A 70 -9.33 -4.58 -7.48
CA LEU A 70 -7.90 -4.53 -7.17
C LEU A 70 -7.25 -3.23 -7.65
N LYS A 71 -7.64 -2.74 -8.85
CA LYS A 71 -7.10 -1.50 -9.43
C LYS A 71 -7.50 -0.24 -8.64
N PHE A 72 -8.70 -0.21 -8.08
CA PHE A 72 -9.25 0.93 -7.35
C PHE A 72 -9.36 0.67 -5.84
N LYS A 73 -8.46 -0.17 -5.31
CA LYS A 73 -8.40 -0.50 -3.87
C LYS A 73 -8.03 0.71 -3.01
N LYS A 74 -7.35 1.70 -3.59
CA LYS A 74 -6.97 2.95 -2.91
C LYS A 74 -8.19 3.67 -2.35
N GLU A 75 -9.24 3.85 -3.13
CA GLU A 75 -10.49 4.52 -2.72
C GLU A 75 -11.20 3.77 -1.57
N SER A 76 -11.18 2.43 -1.59
CA SER A 76 -11.68 1.61 -0.49
C SER A 76 -10.88 1.82 0.80
N THR A 77 -9.55 1.90 0.68
CA THR A 77 -8.65 2.16 1.80
C THR A 77 -8.89 3.56 2.38
N LEU A 78 -9.02 4.59 1.54
CA LEU A 78 -9.35 5.94 1.96
C LEU A 78 -10.71 6.00 2.68
N THR A 79 -11.70 5.25 2.20
CA THR A 79 -13.02 5.14 2.83
C THR A 79 -12.93 4.50 4.21
N LEU A 80 -12.17 3.42 4.35
CA LEU A 80 -11.97 2.71 5.63
C LEU A 80 -11.38 3.64 6.70
N TYR A 81 -10.40 4.46 6.33
CA TYR A 81 -9.78 5.45 7.20
C TYR A 81 -10.55 6.78 7.27
N SER A 82 -11.72 6.88 6.64
CA SER A 82 -12.52 8.10 6.72
C SER A 82 -12.90 8.37 8.18
N PRO A 83 -12.98 9.65 8.59
CA PRO A 83 -13.30 9.98 9.98
C PRO A 83 -14.68 9.43 10.43
N LEU A 84 -15.63 9.27 9.50
CA LEU A 84 -16.92 8.63 9.76
C LEU A 84 -16.76 7.15 10.11
N VAL A 85 -16.06 6.39 9.27
CA VAL A 85 -15.90 4.94 9.44
C VAL A 85 -15.07 4.63 10.68
N VAL A 86 -13.97 5.35 10.91
CA VAL A 86 -13.16 5.20 12.13
C VAL A 86 -13.98 5.49 13.39
N SER A 87 -14.77 6.57 13.40
CA SER A 87 -15.65 6.89 14.53
C SER A 87 -16.75 5.85 14.74
N MET A 88 -17.31 5.30 13.65
CA MET A 88 -18.31 4.24 13.70
C MET A 88 -17.73 2.93 14.24
N ALA A 89 -16.54 2.54 13.77
CA ALA A 89 -15.80 1.36 14.20
C ALA A 89 -15.38 1.45 15.67
N SER A 90 -15.13 2.65 16.17
CA SER A 90 -14.81 2.89 17.59
C SER A 90 -16.06 2.91 18.50
N GLY A 91 -17.26 2.87 17.94
CA GLY A 91 -18.51 2.95 18.71
C GLY A 91 -18.84 4.34 19.27
N ASN A 92 -17.97 5.34 19.09
CA ASN A 92 -18.14 6.69 19.67
C ASN A 92 -18.67 7.75 18.70
N LEU A 93 -19.03 7.38 17.47
CA LEU A 93 -19.73 8.28 16.56
C LEU A 93 -20.96 8.90 17.27
N LYS A 94 -21.18 10.20 17.04
CA LYS A 94 -22.37 10.90 17.53
C LYS A 94 -23.59 10.39 16.78
N LEU A 95 -24.69 10.15 17.51
CA LEU A 95 -25.89 9.56 16.95
C LEU A 95 -26.52 10.42 15.85
N ASP A 96 -26.46 11.74 15.96
CA ASP A 96 -27.02 12.63 14.95
C ASP A 96 -26.26 12.57 13.62
N THR A 97 -24.93 12.42 13.65
CA THR A 97 -24.14 12.15 12.44
C THR A 97 -24.54 10.81 11.82
N PHE A 98 -24.71 9.77 12.64
CA PHE A 98 -25.14 8.46 12.14
C PHE A 98 -26.54 8.52 11.51
N ARG A 99 -27.49 9.20 12.16
CA ARG A 99 -28.85 9.40 11.64
C ARG A 99 -28.85 10.16 10.31
N HIS A 100 -28.03 11.20 10.19
CA HIS A 100 -27.86 11.94 8.94
C HIS A 100 -27.28 11.04 7.83
N TYR A 101 -26.24 10.27 8.12
CA TYR A 101 -25.66 9.32 7.17
C TYR A 101 -26.70 8.31 6.66
N ILE A 102 -27.48 7.71 7.57
CA ILE A 102 -28.55 6.77 7.22
C ILE A 102 -29.68 7.47 6.44
N SER A 103 -30.03 8.72 6.75
CA SER A 103 -31.04 9.48 5.99
C SER A 103 -30.63 9.70 4.53
N GLN A 104 -29.34 9.93 4.28
CA GLN A 104 -28.81 10.06 2.92
C GLN A 104 -28.86 8.72 2.16
N ASP A 105 -28.66 7.60 2.83
CA ASP A 105 -28.68 6.25 2.23
C ASP A 105 -30.05 5.90 1.61
N VAL A 106 -31.15 6.48 2.11
CA VAL A 106 -32.48 6.30 1.51
C VAL A 106 -32.53 6.79 0.05
N TYR A 107 -31.85 7.89 -0.27
CA TYR A 107 -31.80 8.38 -1.64
C TYR A 107 -31.02 7.42 -2.55
N PHE A 108 -29.94 6.81 -2.03
CA PHE A 108 -29.20 5.77 -2.72
C PHE A 108 -30.06 4.55 -2.99
N LEU A 109 -30.73 4.01 -1.97
CA LEU A 109 -31.56 2.83 -2.15
C LEU A 109 -32.69 3.05 -3.19
N LYS A 110 -33.30 4.25 -3.22
CA LYS A 110 -34.28 4.63 -4.26
C LYS A 110 -33.65 4.65 -5.65
N ALA A 111 -32.50 5.28 -5.81
CA ALA A 111 -31.78 5.34 -7.07
C ALA A 111 -31.32 3.94 -7.54
N PHE A 112 -30.82 3.10 -6.63
CA PHE A 112 -30.43 1.71 -6.92
C PHE A 112 -31.62 0.87 -7.35
N ALA A 113 -32.77 0.98 -6.67
CA ALA A 113 -33.98 0.25 -7.07
C ALA A 113 -34.45 0.62 -8.48
N GLN A 114 -34.32 1.89 -8.87
CA GLN A 114 -34.62 2.35 -10.23
C GLN A 114 -33.56 1.91 -11.24
N ALA A 115 -32.27 2.01 -10.89
CA ALA A 115 -31.19 1.58 -11.75
C ALA A 115 -31.25 0.08 -12.06
N TYR A 116 -31.56 -0.76 -11.06
CA TYR A 116 -31.79 -2.19 -11.29
C TYR A 116 -33.03 -2.45 -12.14
N ALA A 117 -34.10 -1.66 -12.02
CA ALA A 117 -35.27 -1.80 -12.89
C ALA A 117 -34.90 -1.57 -14.36
N LEU A 118 -34.19 -0.48 -14.64
CA LEU A 118 -33.71 -0.13 -15.98
C LEU A 118 -32.71 -1.17 -16.52
N ALA A 119 -31.81 -1.67 -15.66
CA ALA A 119 -30.86 -2.71 -16.04
C ALA A 119 -31.56 -4.04 -16.38
N ALA A 120 -32.61 -4.43 -15.64
CA ALA A 120 -33.39 -5.63 -15.93
C ALA A 120 -34.15 -5.51 -17.26
N GLU A 121 -34.70 -4.34 -17.58
CA GLU A 121 -35.34 -4.07 -18.88
C GLU A 121 -34.34 -4.11 -20.06
N CYS A 122 -33.06 -3.88 -19.76
CA CYS A 122 -31.99 -3.83 -20.74
C CYS A 122 -31.21 -5.15 -20.89
N ALA A 123 -31.29 -6.07 -19.93
CA ALA A 123 -30.69 -7.39 -20.04
C ALA A 123 -31.44 -8.25 -21.08
N ASP A 124 -30.72 -8.96 -21.94
CA ASP A 124 -31.34 -9.87 -22.92
C ASP A 124 -31.54 -11.29 -22.35
N ASP A 125 -30.56 -11.77 -21.57
CA ASP A 125 -30.53 -13.08 -20.91
C ASP A 125 -31.51 -13.15 -19.72
N ASP A 126 -32.38 -14.16 -19.71
CA ASP A 126 -33.45 -14.30 -18.70
C ASP A 126 -32.90 -14.57 -17.29
N ASP A 127 -31.83 -15.36 -17.17
CA ASP A 127 -31.16 -15.58 -15.88
C ASP A 127 -30.61 -14.27 -15.31
N ALA A 128 -30.02 -13.42 -16.16
CA ALA A 128 -29.54 -12.10 -15.77
C ALA A 128 -30.71 -11.20 -15.34
N LYS A 129 -31.83 -11.19 -16.06
CA LYS A 129 -33.04 -10.44 -15.65
C LYS A 129 -33.54 -10.88 -14.27
N ILE A 130 -33.58 -12.19 -14.02
CA ILE A 130 -33.98 -12.76 -12.73
C ILE A 130 -33.01 -12.31 -11.64
N GLY A 131 -31.70 -12.44 -11.86
CA GLY A 131 -30.67 -12.00 -10.91
C GLY A 131 -30.77 -10.51 -10.57
N ILE A 132 -30.89 -9.63 -11.57
CA ILE A 132 -31.07 -8.19 -11.37
C ILE A 132 -32.37 -7.90 -10.60
N SER A 133 -33.45 -8.58 -10.94
CA SER A 133 -34.76 -8.39 -10.28
C SER A 133 -34.74 -8.82 -8.81
N GLN A 134 -33.99 -9.88 -8.48
CA GLN A 134 -33.78 -10.31 -7.09
C GLN A 134 -32.98 -9.28 -6.28
N MET A 135 -31.93 -8.69 -6.87
CA MET A 135 -31.17 -7.59 -6.24
C MET A 135 -32.06 -6.37 -6.00
N ARG A 136 -32.89 -5.99 -6.99
CA ARG A 136 -33.89 -4.92 -6.83
C ARG A 136 -34.85 -5.19 -5.69
N LYS A 137 -35.38 -6.43 -5.60
CA LYS A 137 -36.30 -6.83 -4.52
C LYS A 137 -35.64 -6.66 -3.15
N SER A 138 -34.39 -7.08 -3.01
CA SER A 138 -33.62 -6.96 -1.78
C SER A 138 -33.43 -5.48 -1.36
N VAL A 139 -33.18 -4.59 -2.31
CA VAL A 139 -33.10 -3.13 -2.04
C VAL A 139 -34.46 -2.56 -1.60
N LEU A 140 -35.54 -2.97 -2.26
CA LEU A 140 -36.90 -2.53 -1.89
C LEU A 140 -37.33 -3.01 -0.50
N GLU A 141 -36.90 -4.21 -0.09
CA GLU A 141 -37.12 -4.73 1.26
C GLU A 141 -36.36 -3.91 2.30
N LYS A 142 -35.09 -3.53 2.03
CA LYS A 142 -34.32 -2.63 2.90
C LYS A 142 -34.96 -1.25 3.04
N LEU A 143 -35.49 -0.69 1.96
CA LEU A 143 -36.23 0.59 2.02
C LEU A 143 -37.44 0.50 2.96
N LYS A 144 -38.21 -0.60 2.90
CA LYS A 144 -39.36 -0.82 3.81
C LYS A 144 -38.91 -0.95 5.27
N MET A 145 -37.76 -1.60 5.53
CA MET A 145 -37.21 -1.66 6.88
C MET A 145 -36.73 -0.30 7.38
N HIS A 146 -36.22 0.56 6.49
CA HIS A 146 -35.87 1.93 6.86
C HIS A 146 -37.11 2.71 7.31
N ASP A 147 -38.23 2.60 6.59
CA ASP A 147 -39.48 3.25 6.96
C ASP A 147 -39.97 2.83 8.36
N SER A 148 -39.74 1.57 8.76
CA SER A 148 -40.04 1.11 10.13
C SER A 148 -39.06 1.64 11.18
N PHE A 149 -37.75 1.73 10.88
CA PHE A 149 -36.76 2.30 11.80
C PHE A 149 -36.99 3.80 12.06
N VAL A 150 -37.43 4.54 11.04
CA VAL A 150 -37.79 5.96 11.16
C VAL A 150 -38.95 6.17 12.13
N GLN A 151 -39.92 5.25 12.17
CA GLN A 151 -41.02 5.31 13.16
C GLN A 151 -40.52 5.11 14.60
N GLU A 152 -39.49 4.28 14.81
CA GLU A 152 -38.87 4.08 16.13
C GLU A 152 -38.06 5.30 16.61
N TRP A 153 -37.56 6.14 15.70
CA TRP A 153 -36.74 7.33 16.05
C TRP A 153 -37.57 8.57 16.37
N GLY A 154 -38.89 8.54 16.14
CA GLY A 154 -39.84 9.60 16.52
C GLY A 154 -39.87 10.83 15.59
N THR A 155 -38.81 11.07 14.80
CA THR A 155 -38.77 12.09 13.74
C THR A 155 -38.32 11.47 12.41
N ASP A 156 -38.80 12.01 11.29
CA ASP A 156 -38.44 11.56 9.93
C ASP A 156 -37.13 12.24 9.49
N PRO A 157 -35.98 11.54 9.57
CA PRO A 157 -34.68 12.15 9.28
C PRO A 157 -34.59 12.59 7.81
N VAL A 158 -35.37 11.98 6.91
CA VAL A 158 -35.37 12.30 5.47
C VAL A 158 -36.10 13.61 5.21
N LYS A 159 -37.15 13.93 5.99
CA LYS A 159 -37.87 15.21 5.87
C LYS A 159 -37.14 16.38 6.51
N GLU A 160 -36.33 16.10 7.53
CA GLU A 160 -35.57 17.13 8.25
C GLU A 160 -34.18 17.39 7.65
N SER A 161 -33.60 16.42 6.93
CA SER A 161 -32.25 16.57 6.33
C SER A 161 -32.29 17.09 4.89
N THR A 162 -31.50 18.12 4.59
CA THR A 162 -31.19 18.50 3.21
C THR A 162 -30.32 17.44 2.56
N ILE A 163 -30.62 17.08 1.31
CA ILE A 163 -29.80 16.14 0.54
C ILE A 163 -28.39 16.70 0.32
N ASN A 164 -27.38 15.87 0.56
CA ASN A 164 -25.98 16.24 0.40
C ASN A 164 -25.63 16.35 -1.09
N PRO A 165 -24.88 17.38 -1.53
CA PRO A 165 -24.37 17.46 -2.89
C PRO A 165 -23.64 16.19 -3.38
N ALA A 166 -22.90 15.50 -2.50
CA ALA A 166 -22.25 14.24 -2.83
C ALA A 166 -23.26 13.12 -3.15
N THR A 167 -24.34 13.05 -2.38
CA THR A 167 -25.46 12.11 -2.61
C THR A 167 -26.12 12.37 -3.96
N VAL A 168 -26.47 13.64 -4.24
CA VAL A 168 -27.06 14.03 -5.54
C VAL A 168 -26.16 13.63 -6.70
N LYS A 169 -24.87 14.00 -6.62
CA LYS A 169 -23.88 13.73 -7.66
C LYS A 169 -23.77 12.24 -7.98
N TYR A 170 -23.84 11.38 -6.97
CA TYR A 170 -23.76 9.95 -7.17
C TYR A 170 -25.10 9.37 -7.68
N THR A 171 -26.24 9.74 -7.10
CA THR A 171 -27.54 9.26 -7.61
C THR A 171 -27.78 9.68 -9.07
N ASP A 172 -27.38 10.90 -9.45
CA ASP A 172 -27.48 11.39 -10.82
C ASP A 172 -26.57 10.61 -11.77
N PHE A 173 -25.33 10.34 -11.36
CA PHE A 173 -24.39 9.51 -12.13
C PHE A 173 -24.95 8.12 -12.38
N LEU A 174 -25.48 7.47 -11.33
CA LEU A 174 -26.02 6.12 -11.43
C LEU A 174 -27.25 6.07 -12.35
N LEU A 175 -28.20 6.99 -12.17
CA LEU A 175 -29.43 7.05 -12.96
C LEU A 175 -29.15 7.44 -14.43
N ALA A 176 -28.19 8.34 -14.67
CA ALA A 176 -27.73 8.67 -16.02
C ALA A 176 -27.12 7.44 -16.71
N THR A 177 -26.27 6.70 -16.01
CA THR A 177 -25.67 5.45 -16.50
C THR A 177 -26.76 4.42 -16.83
N ALA A 178 -27.71 4.21 -15.92
CA ALA A 178 -28.81 3.25 -16.09
C ALA A 178 -29.79 3.64 -17.21
N SER A 179 -29.93 4.94 -17.49
CA SER A 179 -30.73 5.44 -18.61
C SER A 179 -29.98 5.39 -19.96
N GLY A 180 -28.75 4.84 -19.99
CA GLY A 180 -27.93 4.74 -21.20
C GLY A 180 -27.23 6.05 -21.60
N LYS A 181 -27.17 7.07 -20.72
CA LYS A 181 -26.40 8.31 -20.96
C LYS A 181 -24.92 8.10 -20.66
N VAL A 182 -24.31 7.11 -21.31
CA VAL A 182 -22.88 6.80 -21.22
C VAL A 182 -22.23 7.20 -22.53
N GLU A 183 -21.07 7.85 -22.46
CA GLU A 183 -20.27 8.14 -23.66
C GLU A 183 -20.11 6.87 -24.51
N CYS A 184 -20.35 6.97 -25.81
CA CYS A 184 -20.38 5.88 -26.81
C CYS A 184 -21.70 5.08 -26.95
N VAL A 185 -22.72 5.27 -26.10
CA VAL A 185 -24.07 4.78 -26.41
C VAL A 185 -24.74 5.81 -27.33
N LYS A 186 -25.08 5.42 -28.57
CA LYS A 186 -25.78 6.32 -29.52
C LYS A 186 -27.08 6.81 -28.87
N ALA A 187 -27.18 8.13 -28.68
CA ALA A 187 -28.30 8.98 -28.26
C ALA A 187 -29.48 8.33 -27.47
N PRO A 188 -29.88 8.91 -26.32
CA PRO A 188 -31.04 8.45 -25.57
C PRO A 188 -32.30 8.62 -26.43
N GLY A 189 -32.86 7.51 -26.91
CA GLY A 189 -34.09 7.52 -27.72
C GLY A 189 -34.21 6.41 -28.77
N LYS A 190 -33.12 5.70 -29.10
CA LYS A 190 -33.21 4.54 -30.00
C LYS A 190 -32.07 3.55 -29.75
N LEU A 191 -32.10 2.83 -28.62
CA LEU A 191 -31.36 1.57 -28.50
C LEU A 191 -32.01 0.59 -29.49
N VAL A 192 -31.33 0.29 -30.60
CA VAL A 192 -31.95 -0.38 -31.75
C VAL A 192 -31.83 -1.90 -31.63
N THR A 193 -30.83 -2.40 -30.91
CA THR A 193 -30.54 -3.85 -30.83
C THR A 193 -30.54 -4.38 -29.38
N PRO A 194 -30.91 -5.67 -29.15
CA PRO A 194 -30.78 -6.32 -27.84
C PRO A 194 -29.34 -6.27 -27.29
N PHE A 195 -28.35 -6.29 -28.19
CA PHE A 195 -26.94 -6.15 -27.83
C PHE A 195 -26.61 -4.78 -27.23
N GLU A 196 -27.10 -3.69 -27.83
CA GLU A 196 -26.92 -2.32 -27.28
C GLU A 196 -27.61 -2.15 -25.93
N LYS A 197 -28.76 -2.80 -25.72
CA LYS A 197 -29.45 -2.81 -24.42
C LYS A 197 -28.63 -3.56 -23.36
N THR A 198 -28.11 -4.74 -23.69
CA THR A 198 -27.32 -5.56 -22.74
C THR A 198 -26.08 -4.81 -22.24
N LYS A 199 -25.45 -3.98 -23.08
CA LYS A 199 -24.34 -3.10 -22.66
C LYS A 199 -24.75 -2.14 -21.55
N VAL A 200 -25.94 -1.55 -21.63
CA VAL A 200 -26.45 -0.64 -20.59
C VAL A 200 -26.63 -1.39 -19.27
N ALA A 201 -27.11 -2.64 -19.30
CA ALA A 201 -27.19 -3.48 -18.10
C ALA A 201 -25.80 -3.74 -17.50
N ALA A 202 -24.81 -4.09 -18.33
CA ALA A 202 -23.42 -4.28 -17.89
C ALA A 202 -22.81 -3.00 -17.29
N TYR A 203 -23.00 -1.85 -17.94
CA TYR A 203 -22.53 -0.53 -17.47
C TYR A 203 -23.19 -0.14 -16.15
N THR A 204 -24.49 -0.40 -16.01
CA THR A 204 -25.22 -0.14 -14.77
C THR A 204 -24.69 -1.00 -13.63
N LEU A 205 -24.48 -2.30 -13.85
CA LEU A 205 -23.83 -3.14 -12.84
C LEU A 205 -22.39 -2.72 -12.57
N GLY A 206 -21.64 -2.24 -13.57
CA GLY A 206 -20.32 -1.65 -13.38
C GLY A 206 -20.32 -0.46 -12.41
N ALA A 207 -21.37 0.36 -12.43
CA ALA A 207 -21.56 1.50 -11.53
C ALA A 207 -22.12 1.12 -10.14
N ILE A 208 -22.79 -0.03 -10.00
CA ILE A 208 -23.41 -0.51 -8.75
C ILE A 208 -22.46 -1.41 -7.96
N THR A 209 -21.78 -2.33 -8.62
CA THR A 209 -20.89 -3.34 -8.02
C THR A 209 -19.90 -2.78 -6.99
N PRO A 210 -19.19 -1.66 -7.24
CA PRO A 210 -18.24 -1.12 -6.26
C PRO A 210 -18.87 -0.76 -4.92
N CYS A 211 -20.10 -0.22 -4.91
CA CYS A 211 -20.84 0.08 -3.68
C CYS A 211 -21.05 -1.18 -2.85
N ILE A 212 -21.68 -2.20 -3.45
CA ILE A 212 -22.02 -3.45 -2.74
C ILE A 212 -20.75 -4.13 -2.22
N ARG A 213 -19.68 -4.15 -3.03
CA ARG A 213 -18.38 -4.71 -2.64
C ARG A 213 -17.74 -3.92 -1.51
N LEU A 214 -17.74 -2.60 -1.57
CA LEU A 214 -17.15 -1.73 -0.54
C LEU A 214 -17.82 -1.97 0.81
N TYR A 215 -19.14 -1.95 0.87
CA TYR A 215 -19.88 -2.21 2.11
C TYR A 215 -19.63 -3.63 2.66
N ALA A 216 -19.50 -4.64 1.78
CA ALA A 216 -19.16 -6.00 2.20
C ALA A 216 -17.76 -6.06 2.83
N VAL A 217 -16.80 -5.30 2.30
CA VAL A 217 -15.45 -5.20 2.86
C VAL A 217 -15.45 -4.43 4.16
N LEU A 218 -16.12 -3.27 4.24
CA LEU A 218 -16.27 -2.51 5.48
C LEU A 218 -16.89 -3.36 6.59
N GLY A 219 -17.94 -4.13 6.30
CA GLY A 219 -18.55 -5.04 7.26
C GLY A 219 -17.55 -6.05 7.85
N LYS A 220 -16.69 -6.64 7.02
CA LYS A 220 -15.63 -7.57 7.47
C LYS A 220 -14.56 -6.89 8.30
N GLU A 221 -14.03 -5.76 7.84
CA GLU A 221 -12.97 -5.03 8.53
C GLU A 221 -13.46 -4.53 9.90
N LEU A 222 -14.69 -4.01 9.98
CA LEU A 222 -15.25 -3.50 11.23
C LEU A 222 -15.62 -4.64 12.19
N GLN A 223 -16.17 -5.75 11.68
CA GLN A 223 -16.50 -6.91 12.51
C GLN A 223 -15.27 -7.50 13.20
N ALA A 224 -14.10 -7.45 12.54
CA ALA A 224 -12.83 -7.93 13.11
C ALA A 224 -12.34 -7.08 14.31
N LEU A 225 -12.90 -5.88 14.51
CA LEU A 225 -12.54 -4.97 15.61
C LEU A 225 -13.49 -5.02 16.80
N ILE A 226 -14.66 -5.64 16.65
CA ILE A 226 -15.62 -5.82 17.73
C ILE A 226 -15.20 -7.04 18.54
N ASP A 227 -14.93 -6.86 19.82
CA ASP A 227 -14.63 -7.99 20.70
C ASP A 227 -15.90 -8.84 20.89
N GLY A 228 -15.76 -10.17 20.86
CA GLY A 228 -16.89 -11.09 20.96
C GLY A 228 -17.64 -10.99 22.30
N SER A 229 -17.00 -10.39 23.31
CA SER A 229 -17.56 -10.11 24.63
C SER A 229 -18.35 -8.79 24.70
N GLU A 230 -18.20 -7.90 23.72
CA GLU A 230 -18.72 -6.53 23.77
C GLU A 230 -20.15 -6.47 23.19
N SER A 231 -21.13 -6.88 24.01
CA SER A 231 -22.56 -6.85 23.65
C SER A 231 -23.13 -5.42 23.50
N THR A 232 -22.33 -4.37 23.76
CA THR A 232 -22.76 -2.98 23.89
C THR A 232 -22.34 -2.06 22.73
N HIS A 233 -21.68 -2.58 21.69
CA HIS A 233 -21.22 -1.74 20.58
C HIS A 233 -22.42 -1.09 19.85
N ARG A 234 -22.52 0.24 19.91
CA ARG A 234 -23.70 1.02 19.46
C ARG A 234 -24.11 0.74 18.01
N TYR A 235 -23.15 0.52 17.12
CA TYR A 235 -23.37 0.33 15.69
C TYR A 235 -23.32 -1.14 15.26
N LYS A 236 -23.33 -2.08 16.21
CA LYS A 236 -23.20 -3.51 15.93
C LYS A 236 -24.22 -4.02 14.92
N LYS A 237 -25.49 -3.61 15.01
CA LYS A 237 -26.54 -4.01 14.05
C LYS A 237 -26.21 -3.64 12.60
N TRP A 238 -25.64 -2.45 12.38
CA TRP A 238 -25.22 -2.01 11.05
C TRP A 238 -24.06 -2.87 10.54
N ILE A 239 -23.06 -3.12 11.40
CA ILE A 239 -21.88 -3.93 11.06
C ILE A 239 -22.29 -5.38 10.75
N ASP A 240 -23.09 -6.00 11.62
CA ASP A 240 -23.60 -7.37 11.47
C ASP A 240 -24.37 -7.54 10.15
N ASN A 241 -25.15 -6.53 9.74
CA ASN A 241 -25.90 -6.57 8.48
C ASN A 241 -24.98 -6.69 7.26
N TYR A 242 -23.91 -5.90 7.18
CA TYR A 242 -22.96 -5.96 6.06
C TYR A 242 -21.96 -7.10 6.17
N TYR A 243 -21.68 -7.58 7.38
CA TYR A 243 -20.88 -8.78 7.63
C TYR A 243 -21.64 -10.09 7.31
N SER A 244 -22.97 -10.07 7.41
CA SER A 244 -23.82 -11.27 7.25
C SER A 244 -23.54 -12.05 5.97
N GLU A 245 -23.65 -13.39 6.07
CA GLU A 245 -23.47 -14.28 4.91
C GLU A 245 -24.37 -13.89 3.74
N GLY A 246 -25.60 -13.45 4.01
CA GLY A 246 -26.54 -12.99 3.00
C GLY A 246 -26.05 -11.76 2.23
N PHE A 247 -25.50 -10.75 2.92
CA PHE A 247 -24.96 -9.57 2.24
C PHE A 247 -23.67 -9.90 1.47
N GLN A 248 -22.81 -10.72 2.05
CA GLN A 248 -21.58 -11.18 1.39
C GLN A 248 -21.87 -11.99 0.12
N ALA A 249 -22.88 -12.86 0.16
CA ALA A 249 -23.35 -13.60 -1.01
C ALA A 249 -23.95 -12.66 -2.08
N SER A 250 -24.69 -11.64 -1.68
CA SER A 250 -25.22 -10.63 -2.61
C SER A 250 -24.11 -9.84 -3.31
N ALA A 251 -23.01 -9.53 -2.61
CA ALA A 251 -21.85 -8.88 -3.22
C ALA A 251 -21.21 -9.76 -4.30
N LEU A 252 -20.97 -11.04 -3.99
CA LEU A 252 -20.44 -12.01 -4.95
C LEU A 252 -21.40 -12.20 -6.15
N GLN A 253 -22.70 -12.36 -5.90
CA GLN A 253 -23.70 -12.47 -6.96
C GLN A 253 -23.69 -11.25 -7.89
N THR A 254 -23.45 -10.05 -7.36
CA THR A 254 -23.35 -8.83 -8.15
C THR A 254 -22.09 -8.83 -9.02
N GLU A 255 -20.96 -9.27 -8.47
CA GLU A 255 -19.69 -9.43 -9.20
C GLU A 255 -19.79 -10.47 -10.33
N ASP A 256 -20.36 -11.65 -10.03
CA ASP A 256 -20.55 -12.75 -10.99
C ASP A 256 -21.48 -12.34 -12.14
N LEU A 257 -22.54 -11.58 -11.83
CA LEU A 257 -23.48 -11.10 -12.83
C LEU A 257 -22.85 -10.03 -13.73
N LEU A 258 -22.05 -9.11 -13.16
CA LEU A 258 -21.27 -8.17 -13.95
C LEU A 258 -20.30 -8.92 -14.88
N GLU A 259 -19.65 -9.97 -14.39
CA GLU A 259 -18.77 -10.80 -15.19
C GLU A 259 -19.52 -11.48 -16.34
N LYS A 260 -20.67 -12.12 -16.06
CA LYS A 260 -21.53 -12.74 -17.09
C LYS A 260 -21.93 -11.75 -18.17
N LEU A 261 -22.37 -10.55 -17.80
CA LEU A 261 -22.76 -9.50 -18.75
C LEU A 261 -21.58 -8.90 -19.51
N SER A 262 -20.35 -9.05 -18.98
CA SER A 262 -19.13 -8.51 -19.60
C SER A 262 -18.50 -9.46 -20.62
N VAL A 263 -18.90 -10.73 -20.68
CA VAL A 263 -18.32 -11.74 -21.60
C VAL A 263 -18.41 -11.34 -23.08
N THR A 264 -19.49 -10.66 -23.46
CA THR A 264 -19.75 -10.28 -24.86
C THR A 264 -19.23 -8.88 -25.21
N LEU A 265 -18.60 -8.19 -24.26
CA LEU A 265 -18.07 -6.83 -24.46
C LEU A 265 -16.71 -6.85 -25.14
N THR A 266 -16.49 -5.87 -26.01
CA THR A 266 -15.19 -5.58 -26.61
C THR A 266 -14.24 -4.93 -25.60
N GLY A 267 -12.94 -4.88 -25.92
CA GLY A 267 -11.95 -4.25 -25.04
C GLY A 267 -12.24 -2.76 -24.75
N GLU A 268 -12.79 -2.02 -25.71
CA GLU A 268 -13.20 -0.62 -25.53
C GLU A 268 -14.38 -0.48 -24.57
N GLU A 269 -15.35 -1.40 -24.64
CA GLU A 269 -16.53 -1.41 -23.78
C GLU A 269 -16.18 -1.86 -22.35
N LEU A 270 -15.25 -2.80 -22.20
CA LEU A 270 -14.69 -3.16 -20.91
C LEU A 270 -13.95 -1.97 -20.26
N ALA A 271 -13.26 -1.15 -21.05
CA ALA A 271 -12.64 0.08 -20.55
C ALA A 271 -13.69 1.11 -20.07
N ILE A 272 -14.89 1.12 -20.67
CA ILE A 272 -16.02 1.94 -20.17
C ILE A 272 -16.52 1.41 -18.83
N VAL A 273 -16.73 0.08 -18.68
CA VAL A 273 -17.08 -0.54 -17.39
C VAL A 273 -16.07 -0.16 -16.32
N GLU A 274 -14.78 -0.25 -16.63
CA GLU A 274 -13.70 0.13 -15.72
C GLU A 274 -13.78 1.61 -15.29
N LYS A 275 -14.01 2.53 -16.23
CA LYS A 275 -14.19 3.97 -15.93
C LYS A 275 -15.41 4.22 -15.04
N LEU A 276 -16.53 3.56 -15.31
CA LEU A 276 -17.77 3.69 -14.52
C LEU A 276 -17.55 3.16 -13.09
N TYR A 277 -16.88 2.01 -12.97
CA TYR A 277 -16.52 1.42 -11.69
C TYR A 277 -15.62 2.37 -10.89
N HIS A 278 -14.58 2.93 -11.52
CA HIS A 278 -13.70 3.90 -10.87
C HIS A 278 -14.46 5.14 -10.41
N ARG A 279 -15.35 5.66 -11.28
CA ARG A 279 -16.15 6.83 -10.95
C ARG A 279 -17.06 6.57 -9.75
N ALA A 280 -17.70 5.42 -9.69
CA ALA A 280 -18.50 5.01 -8.54
C ALA A 280 -17.66 4.92 -7.26
N MET A 281 -16.47 4.31 -7.29
CA MET A 281 -15.55 4.28 -6.13
C MET A 281 -15.17 5.68 -5.62
N LYS A 282 -14.91 6.64 -6.53
CA LYS A 282 -14.64 8.02 -6.13
C LYS A 282 -15.86 8.69 -5.50
N LEU A 283 -17.04 8.47 -6.07
CA LEU A 283 -18.29 9.04 -5.56
C LEU A 283 -18.69 8.46 -4.20
N GLU A 284 -18.40 7.17 -3.96
CA GLU A 284 -18.51 6.55 -2.64
C GLU A 284 -17.60 7.26 -1.63
N LEU A 285 -16.31 7.41 -1.95
CA LEU A 285 -15.38 8.13 -1.07
C LEU A 285 -15.87 9.56 -0.78
N GLU A 286 -16.31 10.30 -1.80
CA GLU A 286 -16.90 11.63 -1.64
C GLU A 286 -18.13 11.60 -0.70
N PHE A 287 -18.98 10.58 -0.80
CA PHE A 287 -20.14 10.41 0.07
C PHE A 287 -19.75 10.21 1.54
N PHE A 288 -18.77 9.34 1.82
CA PHE A 288 -18.27 9.12 3.19
C PHE A 288 -17.59 10.37 3.76
N LEU A 289 -16.82 11.10 2.95
CA LEU A 289 -16.13 12.32 3.38
C LEU A 289 -17.09 13.51 3.59
N ALA A 290 -18.22 13.55 2.90
CA ALA A 290 -19.18 14.65 2.99
C ALA A 290 -20.07 14.60 4.24
N GLN A 291 -19.95 13.57 5.09
CA GLN A 291 -20.77 13.44 6.30
C GLN A 291 -20.38 14.47 7.38
N PRO A 292 -21.35 15.12 8.03
CA PRO A 292 -21.08 16.14 9.03
C PRO A 292 -20.49 15.53 10.31
N LEU A 293 -19.29 15.95 10.69
CA LEU A 293 -18.62 15.49 11.91
C LEU A 293 -18.31 16.66 12.83
N VAL A 294 -19.03 16.70 13.96
CA VAL A 294 -18.87 17.68 15.05
C VAL A 294 -17.99 17.16 16.19
N GLN A 295 -17.62 15.88 16.17
CA GLN A 295 -16.71 15.29 17.17
C GLN A 295 -15.25 15.42 16.73
N GLN A 296 -14.35 15.36 17.71
CA GLN A 296 -12.92 15.26 17.45
C GLN A 296 -12.59 13.89 16.85
N THR A 297 -11.78 13.89 15.78
CA THR A 297 -11.38 12.68 15.07
C THR A 297 -9.86 12.58 15.05
N VAL A 298 -9.32 11.38 15.24
CA VAL A 298 -7.86 11.13 15.21
C VAL A 298 -7.28 11.04 13.79
N VAL A 299 -8.15 10.98 12.79
CA VAL A 299 -7.81 11.00 11.36
C VAL A 299 -8.61 12.07 10.61
N PRO A 300 -8.07 12.57 9.48
CA PRO A 300 -6.66 12.43 9.11
C PRO A 300 -5.75 13.21 10.07
N LEU A 301 -4.49 12.81 10.18
CA LEU A 301 -3.52 13.45 11.07
C LEU A 301 -3.35 14.95 10.74
N SER A 302 -3.40 15.29 9.45
CA SER A 302 -3.37 16.66 8.92
C SER A 302 -4.48 17.56 9.46
N LYS A 303 -5.66 17.01 9.77
CA LYS A 303 -6.81 17.81 10.24
C LYS A 303 -6.60 18.39 11.64
N GLN A 304 -5.80 17.73 12.48
CA GLN A 304 -5.46 18.25 13.80
C GLN A 304 -4.28 19.23 13.77
N HIS A 305 -3.59 19.34 12.63
CA HIS A 305 -2.38 20.14 12.49
C HIS A 305 -2.72 21.63 12.40
N LYS A 306 -2.19 22.41 13.35
CA LYS A 306 -2.22 23.86 13.31
C LYS A 306 -0.89 24.37 12.79
N LYS A 307 -0.81 24.76 11.52
CA LYS A 307 0.42 25.16 10.82
C LYS A 307 1.38 26.08 11.61
N MET A 308 0.82 27.01 12.40
CA MET A 308 1.59 27.98 13.18
C MET A 308 2.12 27.43 14.52
N GLU A 309 1.46 26.41 15.08
CA GLU A 309 1.78 25.82 16.39
C GLU A 309 2.49 24.46 16.24
N ASP A 310 2.25 23.75 15.14
CA ASP A 310 2.68 22.37 14.94
C ASP A 310 3.68 22.24 13.78
N ARG A 311 4.49 21.18 13.82
CA ARG A 311 5.38 20.74 12.74
C ARG A 311 5.23 19.23 12.56
N LEU A 312 4.89 18.80 11.34
CA LEU A 312 4.83 17.38 11.00
C LEU A 312 6.20 16.94 10.48
N MET A 313 6.85 16.06 11.21
CA MET A 313 8.18 15.53 10.88
C MET A 313 8.02 14.11 10.33
N ILE A 314 8.17 13.95 9.02
CA ILE A 314 8.11 12.64 8.36
C ILE A 314 9.53 12.12 8.15
N PHE A 315 9.81 10.95 8.70
CA PHE A 315 11.04 10.22 8.49
C PHE A 315 10.75 8.93 7.77
N SER A 316 11.67 8.51 6.91
CA SER A 316 11.53 7.23 6.21
C SER A 316 12.87 6.53 5.98
N GLY A 317 12.88 5.21 6.09
CA GLY A 317 13.89 4.38 5.44
C GLY A 317 13.79 4.52 3.91
N PHE A 318 14.85 4.20 3.15
CA PHE A 318 14.81 4.20 1.69
C PHE A 318 14.42 2.84 1.14
N ASP A 319 15.35 1.90 0.99
CA ASP A 319 15.27 0.64 0.22
C ASP A 319 13.87 0.01 0.05
N LEU A 320 13.54 -1.09 0.70
CA LEU A 320 12.26 -1.77 0.46
C LEU A 320 11.04 -0.98 0.99
N THR A 321 11.28 0.13 1.70
CA THR A 321 10.27 1.12 2.06
C THR A 321 9.80 1.92 0.82
N PHE A 322 10.72 2.33 -0.07
CA PHE A 322 10.46 3.13 -1.27
C PHE A 322 10.51 2.33 -2.57
N THR A 323 11.26 1.24 -2.63
CA THR A 323 11.66 0.56 -3.86
C THR A 323 11.25 -0.91 -3.82
N GLU A 324 11.14 -1.56 -4.99
CA GLU A 324 10.96 -3.02 -5.05
C GLU A 324 12.28 -3.78 -4.95
N VAL A 325 13.40 -3.10 -5.20
CA VAL A 325 14.74 -3.69 -5.30
C VAL A 325 15.71 -2.91 -4.42
N ASP A 326 16.47 -3.65 -3.62
CA ASP A 326 17.47 -3.11 -2.70
C ASP A 326 18.55 -2.28 -3.42
N SER A 327 18.94 -1.14 -2.85
CA SER A 327 19.92 -0.24 -3.47
C SER A 327 21.30 -0.88 -3.63
N SER A 328 21.72 -1.76 -2.72
CA SER A 328 23.01 -2.46 -2.81
C SER A 328 23.04 -3.42 -4.00
N ALA A 329 21.94 -4.10 -4.28
CA ALA A 329 21.80 -4.98 -5.45
C ALA A 329 21.83 -4.17 -6.76
N ILE A 330 21.22 -2.98 -6.79
CA ILE A 330 21.28 -2.09 -7.96
C ILE A 330 22.72 -1.64 -8.22
N LEU A 331 23.43 -1.17 -7.19
CA LEU A 331 24.83 -0.74 -7.32
C LEU A 331 25.74 -1.88 -7.78
N ALA A 332 25.55 -3.08 -7.25
CA ALA A 332 26.29 -4.27 -7.68
C ALA A 332 26.03 -4.65 -9.14
N GLU A 333 24.77 -4.58 -9.60
CA GLU A 333 24.45 -4.85 -11.00
C GLU A 333 25.06 -3.82 -11.95
N ILE A 334 25.05 -2.54 -11.60
CA ILE A 334 25.77 -1.49 -12.36
C ILE A 334 27.26 -1.84 -12.40
N ALA A 335 27.84 -2.26 -11.26
CA ALA A 335 29.24 -2.65 -11.19
C ALA A 335 29.55 -3.84 -12.09
N ILE A 336 28.69 -4.85 -12.16
CA ILE A 336 28.90 -6.04 -12.99
C ILE A 336 28.75 -5.71 -14.48
N ILE A 337 27.76 -4.92 -14.86
CA ILE A 337 27.44 -4.63 -16.27
C ILE A 337 28.48 -3.70 -16.90
N THR A 338 28.98 -2.72 -16.15
CA THR A 338 29.93 -1.71 -16.66
C THR A 338 31.39 -2.15 -16.50
N ALA A 339 31.65 -3.32 -15.92
CA ALA A 339 33.00 -3.82 -15.72
C ALA A 339 33.63 -4.36 -17.01
N PRO A 340 34.97 -4.27 -17.14
CA PRO A 340 35.69 -4.84 -18.27
C PRO A 340 35.44 -6.34 -18.44
N LYS A 341 35.37 -6.78 -19.68
CA LYS A 341 35.31 -8.20 -20.05
C LYS A 341 36.72 -8.73 -20.31
N SER A 342 36.90 -10.05 -20.23
CA SER A 342 38.20 -10.74 -20.43
C SER A 342 38.94 -10.34 -21.70
N ASP A 343 38.22 -9.86 -22.71
CA ASP A 343 38.75 -9.60 -24.05
C ASP A 343 39.08 -8.10 -24.28
N GLN A 344 38.97 -7.25 -23.24
CA GLN A 344 39.23 -5.80 -23.31
C GLN A 344 40.50 -5.42 -22.54
N ASN A 345 41.53 -4.93 -23.23
CA ASN A 345 42.72 -4.37 -22.61
C ASN A 345 42.35 -3.11 -21.80
N GLN A 346 42.67 -3.08 -20.51
CA GLN A 346 42.51 -1.87 -19.70
C GLN A 346 43.60 -0.84 -20.08
N PRO A 347 43.24 0.42 -20.40
CA PRO A 347 44.23 1.47 -20.60
C PRO A 347 45.02 1.73 -19.31
N GLU A 348 46.33 1.94 -19.40
CA GLU A 348 47.25 2.13 -18.26
C GLU A 348 46.90 3.30 -17.32
N ASN A 349 46.02 4.23 -17.74
CA ASN A 349 45.62 5.42 -16.98
C ASN A 349 44.25 5.32 -16.28
N GLN A 350 43.65 4.12 -16.18
CA GLN A 350 42.36 3.92 -15.50
C GLN A 350 42.52 3.22 -14.15
N ILE A 351 41.61 3.53 -13.22
CA ILE A 351 41.50 2.86 -11.93
C ILE A 351 41.37 1.35 -12.16
N ALA A 352 42.33 0.56 -11.66
CA ALA A 352 42.33 -0.89 -11.80
C ALA A 352 41.03 -1.48 -11.23
N ARG A 353 40.25 -2.10 -12.12
CA ARG A 353 38.91 -2.64 -11.82
C ARG A 353 38.84 -4.14 -12.09
N MET A 354 38.12 -4.85 -11.25
CA MET A 354 37.83 -6.28 -11.41
C MET A 354 37.08 -6.57 -12.73
N LEU A 355 37.30 -7.75 -13.30
CA LEU A 355 36.55 -8.22 -14.45
C LEU A 355 35.09 -8.52 -14.08
N SER A 356 34.18 -8.40 -15.05
CA SER A 356 32.74 -8.64 -14.84
C SER A 356 32.42 -10.02 -14.22
N ALA A 357 33.16 -11.07 -14.62
CA ALA A 357 32.99 -12.42 -14.07
C ALA A 357 33.44 -12.51 -12.60
N ASP A 358 34.57 -11.89 -12.26
CA ASP A 358 35.10 -11.88 -10.90
C ASP A 358 34.25 -11.03 -9.97
N LEU A 359 33.72 -9.90 -10.45
CA LEU A 359 32.74 -9.08 -9.71
C LEU A 359 31.48 -9.87 -9.40
N ARG A 360 30.92 -10.56 -10.39
CA ARG A 360 29.71 -11.38 -10.19
C ARG A 360 29.95 -12.48 -9.15
N LYS A 361 31.11 -13.15 -9.22
CA LYS A 361 31.50 -14.18 -8.25
C LYS A 361 31.65 -13.58 -6.85
N THR A 362 32.37 -12.46 -6.74
CA THR A 362 32.67 -11.81 -5.45
C THR A 362 31.41 -11.25 -4.81
N TRP A 363 30.54 -10.59 -5.58
CA TRP A 363 29.24 -10.15 -5.11
C TRP A 363 28.37 -11.32 -4.61
N GLY A 364 28.37 -12.45 -5.34
CA GLY A 364 27.66 -13.65 -4.92
C GLY A 364 28.15 -14.18 -3.57
N VAL A 365 29.47 -14.17 -3.33
CA VAL A 365 30.06 -14.56 -2.04
C VAL A 365 29.64 -13.59 -0.93
N LEU A 366 29.87 -12.28 -1.12
CA LEU A 366 29.54 -11.25 -0.12
C LEU A 366 28.06 -11.26 0.25
N SER A 367 27.17 -11.45 -0.73
CA SER A 367 25.73 -11.45 -0.54
C SER A 367 25.24 -12.69 0.22
N ASN A 368 25.83 -13.85 -0.05
CA ASN A 368 25.57 -15.08 0.71
C ASN A 368 26.07 -14.96 2.15
N GLU A 369 27.32 -14.51 2.34
CA GLU A 369 27.91 -14.30 3.67
C GLU A 369 27.09 -13.29 4.49
N TYR A 370 26.66 -12.18 3.88
CA TYR A 370 25.78 -11.21 4.55
C TYR A 370 24.49 -11.87 5.03
N THR A 371 23.84 -12.66 4.17
CA THR A 371 22.56 -13.31 4.50
C THR A 371 22.72 -14.31 5.65
N GLU A 372 23.76 -15.13 5.62
CA GLU A 372 24.02 -16.15 6.64
C GLU A 372 24.41 -15.51 7.98
N GLU A 373 25.33 -14.55 7.97
CA GLU A 373 25.76 -13.85 9.19
C GLU A 373 24.64 -13.00 9.80
N TYR A 374 23.81 -12.36 8.96
CA TYR A 374 22.67 -11.58 9.45
C TYR A 374 21.66 -12.47 10.18
N GLU A 375 21.25 -13.60 9.58
CA GLU A 375 20.33 -14.52 10.25
C GLU A 375 20.96 -15.11 11.52
N HIS A 376 22.25 -15.43 11.50
CA HIS A 376 22.97 -15.88 12.69
C HIS A 376 23.01 -14.82 13.80
N CYS A 377 23.23 -13.55 13.46
CA CYS A 377 23.20 -12.42 14.39
C CYS A 377 21.83 -12.28 15.03
N ILE A 378 20.76 -12.31 14.23
CA ILE A 378 19.38 -12.26 14.72
C ILE A 378 19.07 -13.46 15.62
N ASP A 379 19.43 -14.67 15.22
CA ASP A 379 19.18 -15.87 16.02
C ASP A 379 19.94 -15.84 17.35
N THR A 380 21.17 -15.33 17.37
CA THR A 380 21.97 -15.15 18.60
C THR A 380 21.30 -14.21 19.58
N ILE A 381 20.73 -13.09 19.10
CA ILE A 381 19.96 -12.15 19.93
C ILE A 381 18.73 -12.84 20.55
N LEU A 382 18.05 -13.68 19.77
CA LEU A 382 16.82 -14.36 20.15
C LEU A 382 17.01 -15.55 21.11
N VAL A 383 18.26 -16.00 21.37
CA VAL A 383 18.55 -17.04 22.38
C VAL A 383 18.29 -16.54 23.81
N THR A 384 18.32 -15.23 24.02
CA THR A 384 18.09 -14.63 25.34
C THR A 384 16.62 -14.74 25.77
N ASP A 385 16.31 -14.57 27.06
CA ASP A 385 14.92 -14.70 27.55
C ASP A 385 13.98 -13.71 26.89
N ARG A 386 12.79 -14.14 26.46
CA ARG A 386 11.80 -13.22 25.89
C ARG A 386 11.29 -12.24 26.95
N ALA A 387 11.15 -10.96 26.61
CA ALA A 387 10.59 -9.97 27.51
C ALA A 387 9.06 -10.09 27.60
N ASP A 388 8.54 -10.11 28.83
CA ASP A 388 7.08 -10.13 29.09
C ASP A 388 6.42 -8.78 28.76
N ASN A 389 7.14 -7.68 28.99
CA ASN A 389 6.73 -6.31 28.69
C ASN A 389 7.75 -5.65 27.75
N PHE A 390 7.35 -4.54 27.12
CA PHE A 390 8.26 -3.75 26.27
C PHE A 390 9.48 -3.28 27.06
N ASP A 391 10.67 -3.68 26.60
CA ASP A 391 11.96 -3.35 27.23
C ASP A 391 12.88 -2.68 26.19
N TYR A 392 12.83 -1.35 26.17
CA TYR A 392 13.60 -0.54 25.21
C TYR A 392 15.11 -0.62 25.45
N ASP A 393 15.56 -0.60 26.70
CA ASP A 393 17.00 -0.59 27.03
C ASP A 393 17.66 -1.90 26.64
N ARG A 394 17.00 -3.03 26.91
CA ARG A 394 17.50 -4.34 26.52
C ARG A 394 17.47 -4.54 25.01
N LEU A 395 16.44 -4.05 24.33
CA LEU A 395 16.38 -4.02 22.87
C LEU A 395 17.54 -3.21 22.29
N ARG A 396 17.76 -1.99 22.80
CA ARG A 396 18.85 -1.11 22.36
C ARG A 396 20.20 -1.80 22.53
N LYS A 397 20.46 -2.41 23.68
CA LYS A 397 21.68 -3.20 23.92
C LYS A 397 21.83 -4.37 22.95
N ALA A 398 20.73 -5.07 22.62
CA ALA A 398 20.79 -6.16 21.65
C ALA A 398 21.12 -5.68 20.23
N LEU A 399 20.65 -4.50 19.83
CA LEU A 399 20.95 -3.91 18.53
C LEU A 399 22.41 -3.44 18.37
N GLU A 400 23.20 -3.41 19.44
CA GLU A 400 24.67 -3.22 19.34
C GLU A 400 25.30 -4.35 18.49
N GLN A 401 24.83 -5.59 18.67
CA GLN A 401 25.31 -6.73 17.88
C GLN A 401 24.99 -6.58 16.38
N VAL A 402 23.78 -6.07 16.07
CA VAL A 402 23.39 -5.75 14.69
C VAL A 402 24.29 -4.65 14.12
N SER A 403 24.60 -3.63 14.93
CA SER A 403 25.50 -2.54 14.54
C SER A 403 26.91 -3.04 14.21
N ASP A 404 27.47 -3.88 15.07
CA ASP A 404 28.80 -4.47 14.85
C ASP A 404 28.82 -5.35 13.59
N PHE A 405 27.74 -6.11 13.36
CA PHE A 405 27.57 -6.88 12.14
C PHE A 405 27.55 -5.99 10.88
N GLU A 406 26.71 -4.95 10.85
CA GLU A 406 26.61 -4.05 9.69
C GLU A 406 27.95 -3.35 9.39
N ARG A 407 28.67 -2.92 10.43
CA ARG A 407 30.02 -2.33 10.29
C ARG A 407 31.00 -3.31 9.63
N ARG A 408 31.03 -4.58 10.06
CA ARG A 408 31.88 -5.62 9.45
C ARG A 408 31.48 -5.94 8.01
N ALA A 409 30.18 -6.05 7.74
CA ALA A 409 29.67 -6.29 6.39
C ALA A 409 30.09 -5.18 5.42
N ASN A 410 29.94 -3.92 5.82
CA ASN A 410 30.36 -2.77 5.02
C ASN A 410 31.88 -2.76 4.80
N LEU A 411 32.69 -3.13 5.79
CA LEU A 411 34.14 -3.25 5.63
C LEU A 411 34.51 -4.31 4.58
N ARG A 412 33.89 -5.50 4.60
CA ARG A 412 34.14 -6.53 3.57
C ARG A 412 33.83 -6.04 2.17
N VAL A 413 32.74 -5.29 2.00
CA VAL A 413 32.37 -4.71 0.71
C VAL A 413 33.43 -3.72 0.23
N ILE A 414 33.92 -2.82 1.10
CA ILE A 414 34.97 -1.86 0.76
C ILE A 414 36.27 -2.61 0.39
N GLU A 415 36.71 -3.54 1.24
CA GLU A 415 37.96 -4.30 1.06
C GLU A 415 37.95 -5.17 -0.20
N SER A 416 36.78 -5.69 -0.59
CA SER A 416 36.64 -6.49 -1.81
C SER A 416 36.86 -5.68 -3.10
N GLY A 417 36.74 -4.34 -3.05
CA GLY A 417 36.85 -3.47 -4.20
C GLY A 417 35.69 -3.57 -5.20
N VAL A 418 34.58 -4.24 -4.86
CA VAL A 418 33.44 -4.42 -5.79
C VAL A 418 32.77 -3.11 -6.22
N LEU A 419 32.95 -2.03 -5.45
CA LEU A 419 32.40 -0.71 -5.73
C LEU A 419 33.35 0.19 -6.53
N LYS A 420 34.60 -0.25 -6.75
CA LYS A 420 35.64 0.54 -7.42
C LYS A 420 35.37 0.68 -8.91
N GLY A 421 35.53 1.91 -9.42
CA GLY A 421 35.34 2.26 -10.82
C GLY A 421 33.88 2.40 -11.26
N LEU A 422 32.92 2.43 -10.32
CA LEU A 422 31.53 2.79 -10.61
C LEU A 422 31.44 4.24 -11.09
N ASN A 423 30.82 4.48 -12.24
CA ASN A 423 30.66 5.82 -12.80
C ASN A 423 29.45 6.56 -12.20
N LEU A 424 29.64 7.81 -11.78
CA LEU A 424 28.59 8.64 -11.18
C LEU A 424 27.35 8.79 -12.09
N GLU A 425 27.54 8.99 -13.40
CA GLU A 425 26.42 9.18 -14.34
C GLU A 425 25.62 7.89 -14.56
N ASP A 426 26.27 6.73 -14.50
CA ASP A 426 25.56 5.45 -14.56
C ASP A 426 24.73 5.20 -13.29
N ILE A 427 25.24 5.61 -12.12
CA ILE A 427 24.49 5.57 -10.85
C ILE A 427 23.26 6.49 -10.93
N LYS A 428 23.42 7.73 -11.39
CA LYS A 428 22.30 8.67 -11.55
C LYS A 428 21.25 8.12 -12.51
N ARG A 429 21.66 7.60 -13.67
CA ARG A 429 20.76 7.00 -14.66
C ARG A 429 20.01 5.79 -14.09
N ALA A 430 20.65 4.98 -13.27
CA ALA A 430 19.99 3.87 -12.59
C ALA A 430 18.97 4.36 -11.56
N GLY A 431 19.31 5.40 -10.78
CA GLY A 431 18.41 6.05 -9.83
C GLY A 431 17.16 6.59 -10.52
N GLU A 432 17.31 7.30 -11.65
CA GLU A 432 16.18 7.86 -12.42
C GLU A 432 15.20 6.79 -12.95
N ARG A 433 15.66 5.55 -13.10
CA ARG A 433 14.86 4.42 -13.61
C ARG A 433 14.32 3.53 -12.50
N LEU A 434 14.62 3.87 -11.26
CA LEU A 434 14.19 3.11 -10.11
C LEU A 434 12.67 3.21 -9.96
N ILE A 435 12.01 2.05 -9.92
CA ILE A 435 10.56 1.99 -9.72
C ILE A 435 10.28 2.12 -8.23
N LEU A 436 9.59 3.21 -7.87
CA LEU A 436 9.11 3.44 -6.52
C LEU A 436 7.81 2.66 -6.28
N GLN A 437 7.59 2.27 -5.02
CA GLN A 437 6.38 1.59 -4.56
C GLN A 437 5.13 2.39 -4.91
N ASP A 438 4.07 1.70 -5.29
CA ASP A 438 2.80 2.32 -5.69
C ASP A 438 2.25 3.24 -4.58
N GLY A 439 1.83 4.45 -4.97
CA GLY A 439 1.34 5.50 -4.06
C GLY A 439 2.42 6.27 -3.27
N CYS A 440 3.68 5.83 -3.26
CA CYS A 440 4.76 6.49 -2.51
C CYS A 440 5.02 7.93 -3.01
N THR A 441 5.22 8.09 -4.32
CA THR A 441 5.49 9.40 -4.92
C THR A 441 4.33 10.38 -4.71
N ASP A 442 3.10 9.90 -4.88
CA ASP A 442 1.90 10.71 -4.71
C ASP A 442 1.75 11.19 -3.27
N PHE A 443 2.04 10.33 -2.29
CA PHE A 443 2.01 10.70 -0.88
C PHE A 443 2.98 11.86 -0.58
N PHE A 444 4.26 11.72 -0.96
CA PHE A 444 5.25 12.76 -0.68
C PHE A 444 4.96 14.06 -1.43
N LYS A 445 4.50 14.00 -2.69
CA LYS A 445 4.04 15.19 -3.42
C LYS A 445 2.88 15.89 -2.72
N SER A 446 1.92 15.11 -2.22
CA SER A 446 0.73 15.67 -1.58
C SER A 446 1.06 16.35 -0.25
N ILE A 447 1.88 15.73 0.62
CA ILE A 447 2.24 16.35 1.91
C ILE A 447 3.13 17.58 1.73
N ILE A 448 4.02 17.59 0.73
CA ILE A 448 4.94 18.72 0.47
C ILE A 448 4.18 19.88 -0.20
N GLY A 449 3.22 19.57 -1.07
CA GLY A 449 2.42 20.55 -1.78
C GLY A 449 1.27 21.14 -0.97
N ASP A 450 0.94 20.58 0.20
CA ASP A 450 -0.16 21.08 1.04
C ASP A 450 0.27 22.33 1.81
N GLU A 451 -0.20 23.50 1.35
CA GLU A 451 0.07 24.79 1.98
C GLU A 451 -0.48 24.90 3.41
N ASN A 452 -1.38 24.02 3.84
CA ASN A 452 -1.91 24.02 5.21
C ASN A 452 -1.01 23.28 6.20
N LEU A 453 -0.02 22.52 5.70
CA LEU A 453 0.87 21.74 6.54
C LEU A 453 2.26 22.39 6.64
N ASN A 454 2.83 22.34 7.82
CA ASN A 454 4.24 22.62 8.07
C ASN A 454 4.98 21.28 8.17
N VAL A 455 5.31 20.71 7.00
CA VAL A 455 5.95 19.39 6.88
C VAL A 455 7.45 19.54 6.66
N ASN A 456 8.24 18.71 7.34
CA ASN A 456 9.63 18.45 6.97
C ASN A 456 9.80 16.96 6.75
N VAL A 457 10.46 16.60 5.65
CA VAL A 457 10.63 15.20 5.26
C VAL A 457 12.11 14.85 5.20
N HIS A 458 12.47 13.75 5.83
CA HIS A 458 13.83 13.25 5.96
C HIS A 458 13.89 11.77 5.60
N VAL A 459 14.88 11.38 4.80
CA VAL A 459 15.14 9.99 4.45
C VAL A 459 16.45 9.56 5.12
N LEU A 460 16.39 8.53 5.98
CA LEU A 460 17.54 7.98 6.68
C LEU A 460 17.84 6.58 6.12
N SER A 461 18.98 6.41 5.45
CA SER A 461 19.27 5.16 4.72
C SER A 461 20.69 4.65 4.97
N TYR A 462 20.84 3.33 4.89
CA TYR A 462 22.15 2.66 4.86
C TYR A 462 22.80 2.70 3.47
N CYS A 463 22.05 3.10 2.44
CA CYS A 463 22.51 3.11 1.06
C CYS A 463 23.91 3.72 0.94
N TRP A 464 24.80 3.02 0.25
CA TRP A 464 26.19 3.40 0.14
C TRP A 464 26.43 4.68 -0.68
N CYS A 465 25.44 5.10 -1.48
CA CYS A 465 25.56 6.23 -2.39
C CYS A 465 24.28 7.09 -2.40
N ALA A 466 24.37 8.33 -1.94
CA ALA A 466 23.22 9.24 -1.90
C ALA A 466 22.76 9.67 -3.29
N ASP A 467 23.65 9.72 -4.28
CA ASP A 467 23.31 10.13 -5.65
C ASP A 467 22.27 9.20 -6.28
N LEU A 468 22.28 7.90 -5.94
CA LEU A 468 21.25 6.96 -6.37
C LEU A 468 19.86 7.37 -5.86
N ILE A 469 19.76 7.70 -4.57
CA ILE A 469 18.51 8.12 -3.91
C ILE A 469 18.05 9.46 -4.48
N ARG A 470 18.95 10.45 -4.56
CA ARG A 470 18.63 11.79 -5.08
C ARG A 470 18.14 11.72 -6.52
N SER A 471 18.75 10.89 -7.37
CA SER A 471 18.29 10.68 -8.74
C SER A 471 16.94 9.99 -8.85
N ALA A 472 16.66 9.01 -7.99
CA ALA A 472 15.33 8.38 -7.91
C ALA A 472 14.25 9.40 -7.52
N PHE A 473 14.54 10.24 -6.53
CA PHE A 473 13.66 11.34 -6.14
C PHE A 473 13.53 12.40 -7.22
N PHE A 474 14.59 12.69 -7.96
CA PHE A 474 14.53 13.64 -9.07
C PHE A 474 13.59 13.19 -10.18
N ALA A 475 13.71 11.94 -10.64
CA ALA A 475 12.77 11.38 -11.62
C ALA A 475 11.33 11.32 -11.08
N GLY A 476 11.17 11.09 -9.77
CA GLY A 476 9.88 11.12 -9.08
C GLY A 476 9.30 12.52 -8.87
N GLY A 477 10.06 13.60 -9.05
CA GLY A 477 9.65 14.97 -8.72
C GLY A 477 9.63 15.29 -7.21
N LEU A 478 10.53 14.68 -6.45
CA LEU A 478 10.68 14.76 -4.98
C LEU A 478 12.01 15.44 -4.56
N ASN A 479 12.46 16.43 -5.33
CA ASN A 479 13.78 17.08 -5.16
C ASN A 479 14.03 17.77 -3.81
N VAL A 480 12.98 17.99 -3.04
CA VAL A 480 13.03 18.75 -1.78
C VAL A 480 13.23 17.86 -0.55
N LEU A 481 13.34 16.54 -0.73
CA LEU A 481 13.53 15.60 0.37
C LEU A 481 14.96 15.67 0.92
N ASN A 482 15.08 15.77 2.25
CA ASN A 482 16.38 15.77 2.93
C ASN A 482 16.91 14.33 3.02
N VAL A 483 17.99 14.01 2.31
CA VAL A 483 18.58 12.66 2.28
C VAL A 483 19.80 12.56 3.20
N HIS A 484 19.76 11.64 4.16
CA HIS A 484 20.81 11.34 5.13
C HIS A 484 21.26 9.90 4.94
N THR A 485 22.40 9.72 4.28
CA THR A 485 22.91 8.39 3.89
C THR A 485 24.41 8.46 3.67
N ASN A 486 25.05 7.31 3.44
CA ASN A 486 26.47 7.25 3.11
C ASN A 486 26.76 7.84 1.72
N GLU A 487 28.02 8.19 1.48
CA GLU A 487 28.45 8.77 0.20
C GLU A 487 29.67 8.01 -0.35
N PHE A 488 29.77 7.87 -1.67
CA PHE A 488 31.00 7.41 -2.29
C PHE A 488 32.05 8.52 -2.35
N THR A 489 33.32 8.12 -2.32
CA THR A 489 34.44 9.00 -2.67
C THR A 489 34.78 8.81 -4.14
N TYR A 490 34.89 9.90 -4.90
CA TYR A 490 35.10 9.87 -6.35
C TYR A 490 36.45 10.46 -6.76
N GLU A 491 37.05 9.86 -7.79
CA GLU A 491 38.17 10.40 -8.58
C GLU A 491 37.76 10.45 -10.06
N ASN A 492 37.78 11.63 -10.67
CA ASN A 492 37.36 11.82 -12.07
C ASN A 492 35.98 11.19 -12.39
N SER A 493 35.00 11.36 -11.48
CA SER A 493 33.64 10.80 -11.56
C SER A 493 33.54 9.26 -11.48
N LEU A 494 34.63 8.59 -11.11
CA LEU A 494 34.66 7.15 -10.83
C LEU A 494 34.81 6.92 -9.33
N SER A 495 34.01 6.01 -8.77
CA SER A 495 34.12 5.63 -7.37
C SER A 495 35.49 5.03 -7.09
N THR A 496 36.13 5.48 -6.02
CA THR A 496 37.38 4.92 -5.51
C THR A 496 37.19 3.53 -4.88
N GLY A 497 35.95 3.18 -4.54
CA GLY A 497 35.59 2.00 -3.74
C GLY A 497 35.37 2.34 -2.25
N GLU A 498 35.80 3.52 -1.80
CA GLU A 498 35.64 3.98 -0.43
C GLU A 498 34.26 4.59 -0.17
N ILE A 499 33.75 4.38 1.05
CA ILE A 499 32.46 4.89 1.52
C ILE A 499 32.69 5.86 2.68
N VAL A 500 32.20 7.09 2.55
CA VAL A 500 32.05 8.03 3.66
C VAL A 500 30.84 7.61 4.49
N LYS A 501 31.13 6.97 5.63
CA LYS A 501 30.13 6.35 6.52
C LYS A 501 29.46 7.42 7.39
N LYS A 502 28.24 7.81 7.03
CA LYS A 502 27.40 8.74 7.80
C LYS A 502 26.29 8.04 8.56
N VAL A 503 25.75 6.96 7.99
CA VAL A 503 24.64 6.16 8.54
C VAL A 503 24.92 4.68 8.21
N GLU A 504 25.54 3.94 9.12
CA GLU A 504 25.94 2.54 8.88
C GLU A 504 25.29 1.55 9.85
N SER A 505 24.57 2.03 10.86
CA SER A 505 23.98 1.21 11.92
C SER A 505 22.64 1.76 12.42
N PRO A 506 21.85 0.94 13.16
CA PRO A 506 20.62 1.41 13.79
C PRO A 506 20.84 2.63 14.70
N PHE A 507 22.00 2.69 15.36
CA PHE A 507 22.36 3.79 16.25
C PHE A 507 22.70 5.07 15.48
N ASP A 508 23.33 4.98 14.31
CA ASP A 508 23.58 6.18 13.50
C ASP A 508 22.26 6.76 12.97
N LYS A 509 21.30 5.90 12.60
CA LYS A 509 19.95 6.34 12.22
C LYS A 509 19.25 7.07 13.36
N VAL A 510 19.23 6.50 14.57
CA VAL A 510 18.53 7.12 15.70
C VAL A 510 19.24 8.39 16.19
N GLN A 511 20.56 8.44 16.08
CA GLN A 511 21.34 9.65 16.34
C GLN A 511 21.03 10.73 15.31
N ALA A 512 20.96 10.39 14.02
CA ALA A 512 20.58 11.34 12.97
C ALA A 512 19.15 11.86 13.19
N PHE A 513 18.20 10.97 13.50
CA PHE A 513 16.82 11.32 13.88
C PHE A 513 16.79 12.32 15.04
N SER A 514 17.50 12.03 16.13
CA SER A 514 17.59 12.90 17.31
C SER A 514 18.23 14.26 16.99
N ASN A 515 19.35 14.27 16.25
CA ASN A 515 20.05 15.50 15.86
C ASN A 515 19.17 16.39 14.99
N ILE A 516 18.43 15.81 14.04
CA ILE A 516 17.49 16.55 13.19
C ILE A 516 16.44 17.23 14.07
N LEU A 517 15.83 16.51 15.01
CA LEU A 517 14.81 17.09 15.90
C LEU A 517 15.36 18.21 16.79
N GLN A 518 16.60 18.08 17.28
CA GLN A 518 17.27 19.10 18.10
C GLN A 518 17.65 20.35 17.30
N ASN A 519 17.88 20.24 15.99
CA ASN A 519 18.23 21.36 15.13
C ASN A 519 17.05 22.30 14.84
N TYR A 520 15.82 21.86 15.07
CA TYR A 520 14.65 22.72 14.95
C TYR A 520 14.37 23.45 16.27
N SER A 521 13.86 24.68 16.16
CA SER A 521 13.42 25.46 17.32
C SER A 521 12.26 24.77 18.06
N ASN A 522 12.25 24.93 19.38
CA ASN A 522 11.16 24.52 20.29
C ASN A 522 9.95 25.48 20.23
N ASP A 523 9.86 26.33 19.19
CA ASP A 523 8.76 27.27 18.97
C ASP A 523 7.46 26.55 18.57
N ARG A 524 7.58 25.33 18.06
CA ARG A 524 6.47 24.50 17.57
C ARG A 524 6.51 23.12 18.19
N ARG A 525 5.35 22.51 18.26
CA ARG A 525 5.19 21.13 18.66
C ARG A 525 5.49 20.21 17.49
N ASN A 526 6.51 19.37 17.64
CA ASN A 526 6.82 18.35 16.64
C ASN A 526 5.89 17.14 16.83
N LEU A 527 5.32 16.65 15.72
CA LEU A 527 4.67 15.35 15.62
C LEU A 527 5.48 14.50 14.66
N THR A 528 6.05 13.40 15.15
CA THR A 528 7.01 12.58 14.40
C THR A 528 6.35 11.30 13.88
N VAL A 529 6.48 11.06 12.58
CA VAL A 529 6.07 9.79 11.95
C VAL A 529 7.30 9.19 11.31
N TYR A 530 7.64 7.95 11.68
CA TYR A 530 8.73 7.21 11.04
C TYR A 530 8.17 6.03 10.26
N ILE A 531 8.55 5.89 9.00
CA ILE A 531 8.14 4.81 8.11
C ILE A 531 9.35 3.95 7.79
N GLY A 532 9.30 2.65 8.06
CA GLY A 532 10.43 1.76 7.81
C GLY A 532 10.02 0.31 7.68
N ASP A 533 10.96 -0.54 7.28
CA ASP A 533 10.71 -1.95 7.02
C ASP A 533 11.78 -2.89 7.59
N THR A 534 12.91 -2.36 8.07
CA THR A 534 14.09 -3.14 8.47
C THR A 534 14.37 -3.11 9.96
N VAL A 535 15.13 -4.10 10.48
CA VAL A 535 15.63 -4.08 11.87
C VAL A 535 16.43 -2.80 12.16
N GLY A 536 17.12 -2.27 11.14
CA GLY A 536 17.85 -1.01 11.22
C GLY A 536 16.99 0.21 11.56
N ASP A 537 15.70 0.16 11.25
CA ASP A 537 14.75 1.24 11.52
C ASP A 537 14.13 1.15 12.92
N LEU A 538 14.34 0.03 13.64
CA LEU A 538 13.55 -0.30 14.83
C LEU A 538 13.66 0.74 15.95
N LEU A 539 14.85 1.32 16.16
CA LEU A 539 15.03 2.38 17.16
C LEU A 539 14.27 3.65 16.78
N CYS A 540 14.39 4.12 15.54
CA CYS A 540 13.67 5.30 15.07
C CYS A 540 12.15 5.09 15.03
N LEU A 541 11.70 3.89 14.62
CA LEU A 541 10.31 3.48 14.65
C LEU A 541 9.72 3.58 16.07
N LEU A 542 10.48 3.16 17.07
CA LEU A 542 10.05 3.21 18.47
C LEU A 542 10.16 4.61 19.07
N GLU A 543 11.14 5.42 18.68
CA GLU A 543 11.30 6.78 19.19
C GLU A 543 10.31 7.79 18.59
N ALA A 544 9.85 7.57 17.36
CA ALA A 544 8.83 8.41 16.75
C ALA A 544 7.46 8.28 17.47
N ASP A 545 6.69 9.36 17.46
CA ASP A 545 5.33 9.39 18.02
C ASP A 545 4.43 8.36 17.35
N VAL A 546 4.62 8.17 16.04
CA VAL A 546 3.98 7.13 15.24
C VAL A 546 5.03 6.37 14.43
N GLY A 547 5.38 5.15 14.89
CA GLY A 547 6.18 4.22 14.11
C GLY A 547 5.32 3.36 13.18
N ILE A 548 5.53 3.48 11.87
CA ILE A 548 4.81 2.74 10.83
C ILE A 548 5.76 1.74 10.15
N VAL A 549 5.45 0.46 10.27
CA VAL A 549 6.13 -0.63 9.60
C VAL A 549 5.40 -0.95 8.29
N ILE A 550 6.06 -0.69 7.18
CA ILE A 550 5.58 -1.12 5.86
C ILE A 550 6.24 -2.45 5.47
N GLY A 551 5.47 -3.35 4.88
CA GLY A 551 5.97 -4.66 4.43
C GLY A 551 5.98 -5.77 5.50
N SER A 552 6.68 -6.85 5.20
CA SER A 552 6.53 -8.16 5.86
C SER A 552 7.82 -8.72 6.48
N SER A 553 8.79 -7.85 6.78
CA SER A 553 10.09 -8.26 7.36
C SER A 553 9.92 -9.16 8.59
N SER A 554 10.30 -10.43 8.44
CA SER A 554 10.17 -11.44 9.50
C SER A 554 11.14 -11.16 10.65
N SER A 555 12.36 -10.74 10.34
CA SER A 555 13.41 -10.50 11.33
C SER A 555 13.07 -9.30 12.22
N LEU A 556 12.55 -8.20 11.65
CA LEU A 556 12.05 -7.05 12.42
C LEU A 556 10.92 -7.46 13.38
N ARG A 557 9.97 -8.26 12.90
CA ARG A 557 8.82 -8.69 13.73
C ARG A 557 9.22 -9.69 14.81
N ARG A 558 10.14 -10.64 14.49
CA ARG A 558 10.68 -11.61 15.45
C ARG A 558 11.44 -10.90 16.56
N LEU A 559 12.39 -10.04 16.18
CA LEU A 559 13.23 -9.29 17.13
C LEU A 559 12.39 -8.31 17.95
N GLY A 560 11.52 -7.51 17.34
CA GLY A 560 10.64 -6.61 18.09
C GLY A 560 9.78 -7.36 19.13
N ARG A 561 9.10 -8.44 18.75
CA ARG A 561 8.26 -9.25 19.67
C ARG A 561 9.06 -9.94 20.77
N HIS A 562 10.35 -10.17 20.54
CA HIS A 562 11.26 -10.73 21.55
C HIS A 562 11.45 -9.76 22.71
N PHE A 563 11.48 -8.46 22.42
CA PHE A 563 11.64 -7.38 23.39
C PHE A 563 10.31 -6.69 23.75
N GLY A 564 9.18 -7.38 23.59
CA GLY A 564 7.87 -6.90 23.99
C GLY A 564 7.23 -5.85 23.07
N VAL A 565 7.75 -5.62 21.86
CA VAL A 565 7.10 -4.74 20.87
C VAL A 565 5.85 -5.42 20.30
N THR A 566 4.74 -4.69 20.30
CA THR A 566 3.47 -5.12 19.73
C THR A 566 3.30 -4.52 18.34
N PHE A 567 3.01 -5.38 17.36
CA PHE A 567 2.73 -4.97 15.98
C PHE A 567 1.23 -5.00 15.73
N VAL A 568 0.63 -3.83 15.48
CA VAL A 568 -0.82 -3.67 15.35
C VAL A 568 -1.14 -3.15 13.94
N PRO A 569 -2.14 -3.70 13.22
CA PRO A 569 -2.60 -3.07 11.97
C PRO A 569 -2.94 -1.60 12.20
N LEU A 570 -2.46 -0.70 11.33
CA LEU A 570 -2.61 0.74 11.53
C LEU A 570 -4.09 1.14 11.72
N PHE A 571 -4.98 0.57 10.91
CA PHE A 571 -6.42 0.82 11.04
C PHE A 571 -6.97 0.44 12.42
N SER A 572 -6.64 -0.75 12.93
CA SER A 572 -7.03 -1.17 14.29
C SER A 572 -6.48 -0.21 15.35
N GLY A 573 -5.22 0.20 15.22
CA GLY A 573 -4.58 1.16 16.12
C GLY A 573 -5.26 2.53 16.12
N VAL A 574 -5.64 3.01 14.93
CA VAL A 574 -6.41 4.25 14.74
C VAL A 574 -7.79 4.16 15.39
N VAL A 575 -8.49 3.04 15.23
CA VAL A 575 -9.81 2.82 15.86
C VAL A 575 -9.68 2.77 17.38
N GLU A 576 -8.69 2.08 17.94
CA GLU A 576 -8.42 2.08 19.38
C GLU A 576 -8.07 3.48 19.91
N LYS A 577 -7.29 4.26 19.17
CA LYS A 577 -7.03 5.66 19.53
C LYS A 577 -8.29 6.52 19.45
N GLN A 578 -9.16 6.28 18.47
CA GLN A 578 -10.46 6.94 18.40
C GLN A 578 -11.36 6.55 19.57
N LYS A 579 -11.38 5.27 20.00
CA LYS A 579 -12.14 4.83 21.20
C LYS A 579 -11.73 5.62 22.44
N GLY A 580 -10.42 5.88 22.60
CA GLY A 580 -9.88 6.70 23.68
C GLY A 580 -10.17 8.20 23.59
N CYS A 581 -10.66 8.70 22.44
CA CYS A 581 -11.02 10.10 22.19
C CYS A 581 -12.40 10.42 22.78
N VAL A 582 -12.53 10.31 24.11
CA VAL A 582 -13.69 10.77 24.90
C VAL A 582 -13.23 11.93 25.79
N GLU A 583 -14.12 12.89 26.06
CA GLU A 583 -13.84 14.15 26.75
C GLU A 583 -12.88 13.98 27.95
N GLY A 584 -11.67 14.54 27.83
CA GLY A 584 -10.64 14.56 28.88
C GLY A 584 -9.39 13.71 28.63
N ASN A 585 -9.40 12.78 27.66
CA ASN A 585 -8.24 11.93 27.37
C ASN A 585 -7.35 12.51 26.25
N SER A 586 -6.04 12.39 26.43
CA SER A 586 -5.03 12.84 25.46
C SER A 586 -5.05 11.97 24.20
N THR A 587 -5.42 12.54 23.05
CA THR A 587 -5.35 11.92 21.71
C THR A 587 -3.93 11.84 21.14
N ILE A 588 -2.93 12.15 21.96
CA ILE A 588 -1.54 12.34 21.55
C ILE A 588 -0.88 10.97 21.32
N TRP A 589 -0.38 10.77 20.12
CA TRP A 589 0.58 9.71 19.80
C TRP A 589 1.88 9.96 20.54
N LYS A 590 2.51 8.92 21.06
CA LYS A 590 3.73 9.04 21.87
C LYS A 590 4.71 7.96 21.48
N GLY A 591 5.97 8.37 21.32
CA GLY A 591 7.09 7.46 21.18
C GLY A 591 7.29 6.60 22.41
N LEU A 592 8.07 5.54 22.25
CA LEU A 592 8.45 4.56 23.26
C LEU A 592 7.24 3.87 23.93
N SER A 593 6.11 3.78 23.21
CA SER A 593 4.92 3.06 23.67
C SER A 593 5.05 1.54 23.58
N GLY A 594 6.05 1.03 22.87
CA GLY A 594 6.18 -0.39 22.53
C GLY A 594 5.19 -0.86 21.45
N ILE A 595 4.42 0.05 20.85
CA ILE A 595 3.46 -0.26 19.78
C ILE A 595 3.99 0.28 18.45
N LEU A 596 4.06 -0.59 17.44
CA LEU A 596 4.36 -0.23 16.07
C LEU A 596 3.18 -0.59 15.17
N TYR A 597 2.84 0.32 14.26
CA TYR A 597 1.68 0.18 13.38
C TYR A 597 2.08 -0.43 12.05
N THR A 598 1.37 -1.44 11.58
CA THR A 598 1.72 -2.14 10.33
C THR A 598 0.75 -1.78 9.23
N VAL A 599 1.29 -1.52 8.04
CA VAL A 599 0.53 -1.23 6.82
C VAL A 599 0.92 -2.18 5.69
N SER A 600 -0.01 -2.39 4.78
CA SER A 600 0.17 -3.18 3.57
C SER A 600 0.47 -2.35 2.33
N SER A 601 0.25 -1.03 2.38
CA SER A 601 0.43 -0.12 1.25
C SER A 601 0.62 1.33 1.67
N TRP A 602 1.19 2.15 0.79
CA TRP A 602 1.25 3.61 0.95
C TRP A 602 -0.13 4.27 0.96
N ALA A 603 -1.16 3.63 0.38
CA ALA A 603 -2.53 4.12 0.45
C ALA A 603 -3.04 4.23 1.89
N GLU A 604 -2.66 3.31 2.78
CA GLU A 604 -3.03 3.37 4.20
C GLU A 604 -2.33 4.52 4.93
N ILE A 605 -1.03 4.72 4.65
CA ILE A 605 -0.24 5.84 5.21
C ILE A 605 -0.85 7.17 4.75
N ASN A 606 -1.14 7.27 3.46
CA ASN A 606 -1.77 8.44 2.86
C ASN A 606 -3.15 8.72 3.47
N ALA A 607 -3.98 7.69 3.63
CA ALA A 607 -5.29 7.82 4.26
C ALA A 607 -5.21 8.25 5.73
N PHE A 608 -4.25 7.71 6.49
CA PHE A 608 -4.01 8.08 7.87
C PHE A 608 -3.52 9.53 8.02
N VAL A 609 -2.54 9.95 7.21
CA VAL A 609 -1.90 11.26 7.33
C VAL A 609 -2.72 12.37 6.70
N LEU A 610 -3.19 12.21 5.46
CA LEU A 610 -3.85 13.24 4.67
C LEU A 610 -5.36 13.07 4.54
N GLY A 611 -5.84 11.82 4.53
CA GLY A 611 -7.26 11.50 4.38
C GLY A 611 -7.84 11.74 2.99
N GLN A 612 -6.99 11.86 1.97
CA GLN A 612 -7.36 12.14 0.57
C GLN A 612 -6.59 11.27 -0.41
#